data_AF-A0A382E5Z0-F1
#
_entry.id   AF-A0A382E5Z0-F1
#
_cell.length_a   1.000
_cell.length_b   1.000
_cell.length_c   1.000
_cell.angle_alpha   90.00
_cell.angle_beta   90.00
_cell.angle_gamma   90.00
#
_symmetry.space_group_name_H-M   'P 1'
#
loop_
_entity.id
_entity.type
_entity.pdbx_description
1 polymer ?
#
loop_
_entity_poly.entity_id
_entity_poly.type
_entity_poly.pdbx_seq_one_letter_code
_entity_poly.pdbx_strand_id
1 'polypeptide(L)'
;MADSFHGVITFAFMVSMILVGTILRARIAILQPALIPASLLGGIIGFTLISLDLSLGFTNEDFVAFAFHFFTLSFMSLVLTGREPGGADRSIQPGGLWMSIGWTMSLVLQALAGLMVIVLYNEATGGELSEFLGILVTHGFTQGPGQAIAMGSIWQADFQIEGAIRFGLIYASLGFVVSFLVGVPAARYAIRHGLNENTAARLTREFVLGTHDVETRPSSGSQVTHSANVDSLVFHISILGVAYLLTHHYLLLMQSVTE
;
A
#
# COMPACT_ATOMS: atom_id res chain seq x y z
N MET A 1 -28.43 12.70 7.85
CA MET A 1 -27.46 13.79 7.64
C MET A 1 -26.21 13.60 8.47
N ALA A 2 -26.27 13.33 9.78
CA ALA A 2 -25.06 13.09 10.58
C ALA A 2 -24.24 11.87 10.10
N ASP A 3 -24.90 10.74 9.82
CA ASP A 3 -24.21 9.50 9.39
C ASP A 3 -23.50 9.61 8.04
N SER A 4 -23.99 10.48 7.13
CA SER A 4 -23.33 10.71 5.85
C SER A 4 -22.00 11.46 5.98
N PHE A 5 -21.77 12.16 7.11
CA PHE A 5 -20.51 12.86 7.34
C PHE A 5 -19.42 11.93 7.87
N HIS A 6 -19.75 10.80 8.50
CA HIS A 6 -18.75 9.95 9.17
C HIS A 6 -17.60 9.58 8.23
N GLY A 7 -17.92 8.95 7.09
CA GLY A 7 -16.91 8.58 6.09
C GLY A 7 -16.16 9.78 5.51
N VAL A 8 -16.83 10.92 5.32
CA VAL A 8 -16.19 12.14 4.78
C VAL A 8 -15.19 12.73 5.79
N ILE A 9 -15.55 12.78 7.07
CA ILE A 9 -14.65 13.30 8.11
C ILE A 9 -13.53 12.30 8.40
N THR A 10 -13.78 10.99 8.38
CA THR A 10 -12.72 9.98 8.48
C THR A 10 -11.70 10.15 7.34
N PHE A 11 -12.18 10.34 6.11
CA PHE A 11 -11.31 10.64 4.97
C PHE A 11 -10.55 11.95 5.17
N ALA A 12 -11.22 13.02 5.62
CA ALA A 12 -10.61 14.32 5.89
C ALA A 12 -9.51 14.22 6.96
N PHE A 13 -9.76 13.47 8.03
CA PHE A 13 -8.78 13.20 9.08
C PHE A 13 -7.55 12.49 8.50
N MET A 14 -7.75 11.40 7.74
CA MET A 14 -6.66 10.67 7.10
C MET A 14 -5.80 11.54 6.18
N VAL A 15 -6.40 12.32 5.28
CA VAL A 15 -5.64 13.18 4.36
C VAL A 15 -4.96 14.35 5.07
N SER A 16 -5.54 14.86 6.17
CA SER A 16 -4.91 15.88 7.00
C SER A 16 -3.62 15.36 7.65
N MET A 17 -3.56 14.07 8.03
CA MET A 17 -2.35 13.46 8.57
C MET A 17 -1.24 13.37 7.52
N ILE A 18 -1.58 13.14 6.24
CA ILE A 18 -0.60 13.19 5.14
C ILE A 18 -0.02 14.61 4.99
N LEU A 19 -0.86 15.64 5.13
CA LEU A 19 -0.40 17.04 5.12
C LEU A 19 0.57 17.31 6.28
N VAL A 20 0.24 16.87 7.50
CA VAL A 20 1.13 16.96 8.66
C VAL A 20 2.45 16.23 8.38
N GLY A 21 2.41 14.99 7.88
CA GLY A 21 3.60 14.22 7.52
C GLY A 21 4.47 14.90 6.46
N THR A 22 3.86 15.60 5.51
CA THR A 22 4.56 16.38 4.48
C THR A 22 5.31 17.55 5.08
N ILE A 23 4.66 18.30 5.97
CA ILE A 23 5.27 19.43 6.68
C ILE A 23 6.43 18.96 7.56
N LEU A 24 6.23 17.88 8.33
CA LEU A 24 7.25 17.33 9.21
C LEU A 24 8.47 16.86 8.44
N ARG A 25 8.27 16.14 7.32
CA ARG A 25 9.37 15.71 6.45
C ARG A 25 10.18 16.89 5.92
N ALA A 26 9.50 17.95 5.49
CA ALA A 26 10.17 19.14 4.93
C ALA A 26 10.89 19.98 6.00
N ARG A 27 10.35 20.06 7.23
CA ARG A 27 10.85 20.97 8.28
C ARG A 27 11.81 20.33 9.29
N ILE A 28 11.67 19.03 9.58
CA ILE A 28 12.46 18.36 10.63
C ILE A 28 13.70 17.70 10.01
N ALA A 29 14.86 18.29 10.28
CA ALA A 29 16.15 17.83 9.76
C ALA A 29 16.51 16.38 10.15
N ILE A 30 15.98 15.86 11.26
CA ILE A 30 16.20 14.47 11.71
C ILE A 30 15.46 13.46 10.82
N LEU A 31 14.31 13.84 10.25
CA LEU A 31 13.48 12.95 9.41
C LEU A 31 13.95 12.91 7.95
N GLN A 32 14.53 14.01 7.48
CA GLN A 32 15.08 14.17 6.12
C GLN A 32 16.05 13.04 5.69
N PRO A 33 17.09 12.67 6.47
CA PRO A 33 18.01 11.60 6.08
C PRO A 33 17.34 10.21 6.07
N ALA A 34 16.22 10.04 6.77
CA ALA A 34 15.50 8.77 6.82
C ALA A 34 14.67 8.50 5.55
N LEU A 35 14.47 9.51 4.67
CA LEU A 35 13.74 9.41 3.40
C LEU A 35 12.33 8.79 3.52
N ILE A 36 11.74 8.87 4.71
CA ILE A 36 10.42 8.31 5.02
C ILE A 36 9.35 9.10 4.25
N PRO A 37 8.44 8.45 3.51
CA PRO A 37 7.34 9.14 2.84
C PRO A 37 6.41 9.87 3.81
N ALA A 38 5.85 10.98 3.36
CA ALA A 38 4.91 11.79 4.13
C ALA A 38 3.66 11.01 4.56
N SER A 39 3.17 10.11 3.70
CA SER A 39 2.01 9.25 4.00
C SER A 39 2.25 8.33 5.19
N LEU A 40 3.47 7.78 5.33
CA LEU A 40 3.81 6.93 6.48
C LEU A 40 3.94 7.75 7.76
N LEU A 41 4.62 8.89 7.71
CA LEU A 41 4.71 9.79 8.86
C LEU A 41 3.31 10.20 9.34
N GLY A 42 2.43 10.54 8.40
CA GLY A 42 1.02 10.81 8.69
C GLY A 42 0.32 9.61 9.32
N GLY A 43 0.50 8.40 8.77
CA GLY A 43 -0.05 7.17 9.32
C GLY A 43 0.41 6.88 10.75
N ILE A 44 1.70 7.05 11.07
CA ILE A 44 2.25 6.87 12.42
C ILE A 44 1.63 7.88 13.41
N ILE A 45 1.45 9.12 12.98
CA ILE A 45 0.82 10.16 13.80
C ILE A 45 -0.65 9.84 14.03
N GLY A 46 -1.40 9.49 12.97
CA GLY A 46 -2.79 9.07 13.08
C GLY A 46 -2.95 7.87 14.00
N PHE A 47 -2.11 6.85 13.86
CA PHE A 47 -2.08 5.69 14.75
C PHE A 47 -1.81 6.07 16.21
N THR A 48 -0.86 6.99 16.44
CA THR A 48 -0.55 7.47 17.80
C THR A 48 -1.73 8.23 18.41
N LEU A 49 -2.40 9.09 17.62
CA LEU A 49 -3.59 9.81 18.08
C LEU A 49 -4.73 8.87 18.43
N ILE A 50 -4.98 7.84 17.60
CA ILE A 50 -6.01 6.82 17.88
C ILE A 50 -5.63 6.01 19.13
N SER A 51 -4.38 5.61 19.27
CA SER A 51 -3.90 4.81 20.40
C SER A 51 -3.95 5.56 21.74
N LEU A 52 -3.83 6.89 21.70
CA LEU A 52 -3.89 7.76 22.88
C LEU A 52 -5.31 8.31 23.16
N ASP A 53 -6.32 7.87 22.40
CA ASP A 53 -7.71 8.37 22.49
C ASP A 53 -7.82 9.90 22.24
N LEU A 54 -6.93 10.43 21.38
CA LEU A 54 -6.88 11.82 20.95
C LEU A 54 -7.37 12.01 19.51
N SER A 55 -7.95 10.97 18.91
CA SER A 55 -8.37 10.90 17.50
C SER A 55 -9.76 11.50 17.24
N LEU A 56 -10.26 12.40 18.10
CA LEU A 56 -11.59 13.00 17.93
C LEU A 56 -12.73 11.97 17.85
N GLY A 57 -12.55 10.79 18.46
CA GLY A 57 -13.51 9.68 18.46
C GLY A 57 -13.34 8.66 17.33
N PHE A 58 -12.33 8.80 16.45
CA PHE A 58 -12.06 7.78 15.43
C PHE A 58 -11.36 6.55 15.98
N THR A 59 -11.77 5.39 15.47
CA THR A 59 -11.21 4.09 15.80
C THR A 59 -10.44 3.51 14.61
N ASN A 60 -9.74 2.40 14.84
CA ASN A 60 -9.05 1.68 13.76
C ASN A 60 -10.02 1.11 12.70
N GLU A 61 -11.23 0.71 13.09
CA GLU A 61 -12.24 0.13 12.20
C GLU A 61 -12.66 1.10 11.08
N ASP A 62 -12.71 2.40 11.40
CA ASP A 62 -13.10 3.47 10.47
C ASP A 62 -12.22 3.54 9.22
N PHE A 63 -10.96 3.08 9.32
CA PHE A 63 -9.97 3.15 8.23
C PHE A 63 -9.83 1.86 7.43
N VAL A 64 -10.45 0.76 7.86
CA VAL A 64 -10.29 -0.56 7.21
C VAL A 64 -10.81 -0.53 5.78
N ALA A 65 -12.00 0.05 5.55
CA ALA A 65 -12.59 0.17 4.22
C ALA A 65 -11.73 1.05 3.30
N PHE A 66 -11.18 2.16 3.81
CA PHE A 66 -10.27 3.01 3.04
C PHE A 66 -9.00 2.27 2.64
N ALA A 67 -8.39 1.54 3.59
CA ALA A 67 -7.21 0.72 3.33
C ALA A 67 -7.48 -0.34 2.24
N PHE A 68 -8.64 -1.01 2.30
CA PHE A 68 -9.04 -1.99 1.30
C PHE A 68 -9.26 -1.37 -0.09
N HIS A 69 -10.11 -0.33 -0.18
CA HIS A 69 -10.54 0.21 -1.46
C HIS A 69 -9.46 1.08 -2.14
N PHE A 70 -8.74 1.91 -1.40
CA PHE A 70 -7.69 2.74 -2.00
C PHE A 70 -6.49 1.92 -2.46
N PHE A 71 -6.15 0.86 -1.73
CA PHE A 71 -5.13 -0.07 -2.17
C PHE A 71 -5.58 -0.78 -3.46
N THR A 72 -6.83 -1.25 -3.52
CA THR A 72 -7.39 -1.85 -4.75
C THR A 72 -7.35 -0.90 -5.95
N LEU A 73 -7.77 0.35 -5.76
CA LEU A 73 -7.71 1.39 -6.80
C LEU A 73 -6.27 1.67 -7.26
N SER A 74 -5.28 1.61 -6.34
CA SER A 74 -3.87 1.78 -6.68
C SER A 74 -3.33 0.66 -7.58
N PHE A 75 -3.80 -0.58 -7.42
CA PHE A 75 -3.40 -1.67 -8.33
C PHE A 75 -4.11 -1.57 -9.68
N MET A 76 -5.40 -1.19 -9.68
CA MET A 76 -6.14 -0.96 -10.92
C MET A 76 -5.47 0.13 -11.77
N SER A 77 -5.02 1.24 -11.16
CA SER A 77 -4.36 2.32 -11.89
C SER A 77 -2.99 1.90 -12.45
N LEU A 78 -2.25 1.04 -11.75
CA LEU A 78 -0.95 0.54 -12.23
C LEU A 78 -1.10 -0.21 -13.56
N VAL A 79 -2.12 -1.05 -13.70
CA VAL A 79 -2.38 -1.83 -14.93
C VAL A 79 -2.88 -0.95 -16.08
N LEU A 80 -3.48 0.20 -15.77
CA LEU A 80 -3.93 1.19 -16.75
C LEU A 80 -2.81 2.17 -17.19
N THR A 81 -1.62 2.07 -16.62
CA THR A 81 -0.49 2.93 -16.98
C THR A 81 0.05 2.55 -18.36
N GLY A 82 0.06 3.53 -19.28
CA GLY A 82 0.52 3.35 -20.66
C GLY A 82 2.02 3.11 -20.78
N ARG A 83 2.45 2.62 -21.95
CA ARG A 83 3.88 2.46 -22.28
C ARG A 83 4.55 3.80 -22.56
N GLU A 84 5.83 3.94 -22.19
CA GLU A 84 6.62 5.11 -22.57
C GLU A 84 6.85 5.15 -24.10
N PRO A 85 6.66 6.31 -24.75
CA PRO A 85 6.94 6.46 -26.17
C PRO A 85 8.45 6.33 -26.45
N GLY A 86 8.81 5.53 -27.46
CA GLY A 86 10.19 5.36 -27.91
C GLY A 86 11.00 4.25 -27.22
N GLY A 87 10.36 3.45 -26.36
CA GLY A 87 10.97 2.22 -25.85
C GLY A 87 11.24 1.21 -26.98
N ALA A 88 12.45 0.65 -27.02
CA ALA A 88 12.77 -0.42 -27.96
C ALA A 88 11.80 -1.62 -27.78
N ASP A 89 11.42 -2.28 -28.89
CA ASP A 89 10.64 -3.52 -28.94
C ASP A 89 11.45 -4.70 -28.35
N ARG A 90 11.79 -4.61 -27.06
CA ARG A 90 12.39 -5.70 -26.31
C ARG A 90 11.26 -6.65 -25.92
N SER A 91 11.46 -7.94 -26.20
CA SER A 91 10.52 -8.97 -25.75
C SER A 91 10.30 -8.82 -24.24
N ILE A 92 9.03 -8.65 -23.86
CA ILE A 92 8.61 -8.50 -22.47
C ILE A 92 8.67 -9.86 -21.76
N GLN A 93 8.70 -10.97 -22.51
CA GLN A 93 8.59 -12.33 -21.97
C GLN A 93 9.69 -12.69 -20.96
N PRO A 94 10.99 -12.41 -21.18
CA PRO A 94 12.04 -12.75 -20.22
C PRO A 94 11.92 -11.92 -18.93
N GLY A 95 11.60 -10.63 -19.07
CA GLY A 95 11.38 -9.73 -17.93
C GLY A 95 10.14 -10.12 -17.13
N GLY A 96 9.04 -10.45 -17.82
CA GLY A 96 7.82 -10.95 -17.22
C GLY A 96 8.03 -12.26 -16.47
N LEU A 97 8.73 -13.23 -17.08
CA LEU A 97 9.03 -14.51 -16.44
C LEU A 97 9.91 -14.33 -15.19
N TRP A 98 10.97 -13.53 -15.27
CA TRP A 98 11.82 -13.22 -14.12
C TRP A 98 11.02 -12.56 -12.99
N MET A 99 10.19 -11.57 -13.33
CA MET A 99 9.34 -10.88 -12.36
C MET A 99 8.33 -11.84 -11.73
N SER A 100 7.69 -12.71 -12.51
CA SER A 100 6.74 -13.71 -11.99
C SER A 100 7.42 -14.70 -11.05
N ILE A 101 8.59 -15.26 -11.43
CA ILE A 101 9.33 -16.19 -10.58
C ILE A 101 9.77 -15.49 -9.29
N GLY A 102 10.38 -14.29 -9.39
CA GLY A 102 10.82 -13.53 -8.22
C GLY A 102 9.67 -13.19 -7.29
N TRP A 103 8.52 -12.78 -7.85
CA TRP A 103 7.32 -12.47 -7.09
C TRP A 103 6.76 -13.70 -6.36
N THR A 104 6.59 -14.82 -7.08
CA THR A 104 6.09 -16.07 -6.51
C THR A 104 7.04 -16.64 -5.44
N MET A 105 8.35 -16.61 -5.70
CA MET A 105 9.34 -17.06 -4.71
C MET A 105 9.30 -16.22 -3.45
N SER A 106 9.15 -14.89 -3.58
CA SER A 106 8.99 -14.00 -2.42
C SER A 106 7.76 -14.38 -1.59
N LEU A 107 6.61 -14.64 -2.25
CA LEU A 107 5.39 -15.04 -1.55
C LEU A 107 5.56 -16.37 -0.79
N VAL A 108 6.17 -17.36 -1.43
CA VAL A 108 6.40 -18.69 -0.82
C VAL A 108 7.36 -18.59 0.36
N LEU A 109 8.47 -17.86 0.22
CA LEU A 109 9.45 -17.71 1.30
C LEU A 109 8.86 -16.99 2.51
N GLN A 110 8.03 -15.96 2.29
CA GLN A 110 7.33 -15.28 3.38
C GLN A 110 6.34 -16.21 4.08
N ALA A 111 5.58 -17.00 3.33
CA ALA A 111 4.63 -17.96 3.90
C ALA A 111 5.35 -19.03 4.75
N LEU A 112 6.46 -19.58 4.26
CA LEU A 112 7.28 -20.53 4.99
C LEU A 112 7.91 -19.92 6.25
N ALA A 113 8.41 -18.69 6.17
CA ALA A 113 8.97 -17.99 7.31
C ALA A 113 7.89 -17.72 8.38
N GLY A 114 6.71 -17.27 7.97
CA GLY A 114 5.58 -17.04 8.88
C GLY A 114 5.07 -18.33 9.53
N LEU A 115 4.95 -19.40 8.75
CA LEU A 115 4.63 -20.75 9.27
C LEU A 115 5.64 -21.19 10.32
N MET A 116 6.94 -21.10 10.01
CA MET A 116 8.01 -21.46 10.92
C MET A 116 7.93 -20.69 12.24
N VAL A 117 7.63 -19.39 12.20
CA VAL A 117 7.48 -18.56 13.40
C VAL A 117 6.34 -19.05 14.29
N ILE A 118 5.16 -19.36 13.72
CA ILE A 118 4.01 -19.85 14.48
C ILE A 118 4.28 -21.24 15.07
N VAL A 119 4.85 -22.17 14.30
CA VAL A 119 5.20 -23.50 14.78
C VAL A 119 6.17 -23.43 15.96
N LEU A 120 7.25 -22.65 15.83
CA LEU A 120 8.22 -22.49 16.91
C LEU A 120 7.63 -21.79 18.14
N TYR A 121 6.72 -20.84 17.94
CA TYR A 121 6.00 -20.19 19.03
C TYR A 121 5.12 -21.18 19.80
N ASN A 122 4.35 -22.01 19.09
CA ASN A 122 3.49 -23.03 19.69
C ASN A 122 4.33 -24.05 20.48
N GLU A 123 5.43 -24.54 19.90
CA GLU A 123 6.36 -25.45 20.57
C GLU A 123 6.99 -24.83 21.84
N ALA A 124 7.36 -23.55 21.79
CA ALA A 124 8.01 -22.88 22.91
C ALA A 124 7.06 -22.48 24.06
N THR A 125 5.78 -22.20 23.74
CA THR A 125 4.81 -21.66 24.71
C THR A 125 3.71 -22.65 25.10
N GLY A 126 3.60 -23.78 24.40
CA GLY A 126 2.44 -24.67 24.50
C GLY A 126 1.16 -24.07 23.92
N GLY A 127 1.28 -23.07 23.04
CA GLY A 127 0.15 -22.41 22.39
C GLY A 127 -0.47 -23.23 21.27
N GLU A 128 -1.73 -22.93 20.95
CA GLU A 128 -2.51 -23.60 19.90
C GLU A 128 -2.88 -22.64 18.75
N LEU A 129 -1.98 -21.71 18.38
CA LEU A 129 -2.25 -20.81 17.26
C LEU A 129 -2.30 -21.59 15.95
N SER A 130 -3.30 -21.30 15.12
CA SER A 130 -3.42 -21.89 13.79
C SER A 130 -2.23 -21.51 12.90
N GLU A 131 -1.59 -22.52 12.31
CA GLU A 131 -0.47 -22.38 11.37
C GLU A 131 -0.80 -21.49 10.16
N PHE A 132 -2.08 -21.46 9.77
CA PHE A 132 -2.57 -20.60 8.71
C PHE A 132 -2.34 -19.11 9.02
N LEU A 133 -2.40 -18.70 10.29
CA LEU A 133 -2.07 -17.33 10.68
C LEU A 133 -0.63 -16.98 10.28
N GLY A 134 0.31 -17.92 10.39
CA GLY A 134 1.69 -17.72 9.94
C GLY A 134 1.78 -17.57 8.44
N ILE A 135 1.09 -18.42 7.68
CA ILE A 135 1.05 -18.38 6.21
C ILE A 135 0.46 -17.05 5.71
N LEU A 136 -0.52 -16.48 6.43
CA LEU A 136 -1.21 -15.23 6.06
C LEU A 136 -0.27 -14.04 5.86
N VAL A 137 0.93 -14.06 6.46
CA VAL A 137 1.94 -12.99 6.33
C VAL A 137 2.25 -12.64 4.88
N THR A 138 2.22 -13.63 3.98
CA THR A 138 2.51 -13.43 2.55
C THR A 138 1.52 -12.47 1.89
N HIS A 139 0.25 -12.59 2.24
CA HIS A 139 -0.82 -11.73 1.75
C HIS A 139 -0.68 -10.32 2.33
N GLY A 140 -0.37 -10.21 3.63
CA GLY A 140 -0.16 -8.90 4.27
C GLY A 140 1.03 -8.14 3.70
N PHE A 141 2.22 -8.75 3.71
CA PHE A 141 3.48 -8.07 3.38
C PHE A 141 3.61 -7.74 1.90
N THR A 142 3.15 -8.64 1.02
CA THR A 142 3.36 -8.49 -0.44
C THR A 142 2.12 -7.98 -1.16
N GLN A 143 0.93 -8.40 -0.73
CA GLN A 143 -0.33 -8.10 -1.41
C GLN A 143 -1.21 -7.09 -0.65
N GLY A 144 -0.72 -6.58 0.49
CA GLY A 144 -1.35 -5.53 1.26
C GLY A 144 -2.67 -5.91 1.94
N PRO A 145 -3.36 -4.91 2.53
CA PRO A 145 -4.52 -5.15 3.38
C PRO A 145 -5.70 -5.74 2.61
N GLY A 146 -5.86 -5.43 1.33
CA GLY A 146 -6.96 -5.92 0.49
C GLY A 146 -7.00 -7.45 0.43
N GLN A 147 -5.88 -8.07 0.04
CA GLN A 147 -5.78 -9.53 -0.06
C GLN A 147 -5.71 -10.19 1.32
N ALA A 148 -5.02 -9.59 2.28
CA ALA A 148 -4.92 -10.14 3.63
C ALA A 148 -6.28 -10.21 4.34
N ILE A 149 -7.13 -9.18 4.20
CA ILE A 149 -8.50 -9.17 4.71
C ILE A 149 -9.35 -10.19 3.94
N ALA A 150 -9.28 -10.22 2.61
CA ALA A 150 -10.07 -11.15 1.82
C ALA A 150 -9.79 -12.62 2.21
N MET A 151 -8.52 -13.01 2.26
CA MET A 151 -8.11 -14.35 2.69
C MET A 151 -8.46 -14.60 4.16
N GLY A 152 -8.20 -13.64 5.05
CA GLY A 152 -8.51 -13.74 6.46
C GLY A 152 -10.01 -13.92 6.73
N SER A 153 -10.87 -13.24 5.97
CA SER A 153 -12.32 -13.37 6.07
C SER A 153 -12.81 -14.76 5.66
N ILE A 154 -12.29 -15.31 4.56
CA ILE A 154 -12.62 -16.68 4.12
C ILE A 154 -12.16 -17.70 5.17
N TRP A 155 -10.94 -17.55 5.68
CA TRP A 155 -10.38 -18.46 6.68
C TRP A 155 -11.10 -18.41 8.02
N GLN A 156 -11.54 -17.22 8.43
CA GLN A 156 -12.31 -17.07 9.65
C GLN A 156 -13.75 -17.59 9.49
N ALA A 157 -14.39 -17.37 8.34
CA ALA A 157 -15.76 -17.81 8.08
C ALA A 157 -15.86 -19.32 7.84
N ASP A 158 -15.06 -19.86 6.92
CA ASP A 158 -15.22 -21.22 6.41
C ASP A 158 -14.37 -22.24 7.19
N PHE A 159 -13.26 -21.80 7.77
CA PHE A 159 -12.29 -22.67 8.45
C PHE A 159 -12.17 -22.38 9.96
N GLN A 160 -12.96 -21.44 10.49
CA GLN A 160 -13.01 -21.09 11.92
C GLN A 160 -11.63 -20.68 12.48
N ILE A 161 -10.78 -20.06 11.65
CA ILE A 161 -9.47 -19.56 12.07
C ILE A 161 -9.66 -18.21 12.76
N GLU A 162 -9.71 -18.23 14.09
CA GLU A 162 -9.93 -17.02 14.89
C GLU A 162 -8.85 -15.95 14.66
N GLY A 163 -9.29 -14.70 14.53
CA GLY A 163 -8.41 -13.55 14.43
C GLY A 163 -7.69 -13.38 13.09
N ALA A 164 -7.98 -14.20 12.07
CA ALA A 164 -7.31 -14.14 10.77
C ALA A 164 -7.38 -12.73 10.13
N ILE A 165 -8.54 -12.06 10.18
CA ILE A 165 -8.68 -10.69 9.65
C ILE A 165 -7.74 -9.71 10.40
N ARG A 166 -7.65 -9.82 11.73
CA ARG A 166 -6.80 -8.96 12.56
C ARG A 166 -5.32 -9.19 12.29
N PHE A 167 -4.90 -10.45 12.20
CA PHE A 167 -3.54 -10.82 11.82
C PHE A 167 -3.19 -10.29 10.42
N GLY A 168 -4.10 -10.42 9.44
CA GLY A 168 -3.92 -9.89 8.10
C GLY A 168 -3.69 -8.37 8.08
N LEU A 169 -4.48 -7.61 8.84
CA LEU A 169 -4.30 -6.16 9.00
C LEU A 169 -2.97 -5.78 9.66
N ILE A 170 -2.57 -6.52 10.70
CA ILE A 170 -1.30 -6.33 11.39
C ILE A 170 -0.14 -6.60 10.44
N TYR A 171 -0.18 -7.71 9.69
CA TYR A 171 0.86 -8.05 8.73
C TYR A 171 0.96 -7.02 7.60
N ALA A 172 -0.16 -6.56 7.04
CA ALA A 172 -0.14 -5.50 6.04
C ALA A 172 0.52 -4.22 6.58
N SER A 173 0.18 -3.83 7.80
CA SER A 173 0.74 -2.63 8.44
C SER A 173 2.23 -2.79 8.76
N LEU A 174 2.63 -3.93 9.32
CA LEU A 174 4.03 -4.24 9.62
C LEU A 174 4.87 -4.38 8.35
N GLY A 175 4.32 -4.94 7.28
CA GLY A 175 4.98 -5.02 5.97
C GLY A 175 5.39 -3.64 5.47
N PHE A 176 4.48 -2.66 5.56
CA PHE A 176 4.84 -1.26 5.29
C PHE A 176 5.95 -0.76 6.20
N VAL A 177 5.83 -0.92 7.53
CA VAL A 177 6.87 -0.47 8.48
C VAL A 177 8.23 -1.09 8.17
N VAL A 178 8.30 -2.40 7.93
CA VAL A 178 9.54 -3.12 7.58
C VAL A 178 10.10 -2.64 6.24
N SER A 179 9.25 -2.41 5.23
CA SER A 179 9.69 -1.88 3.94
C SER A 179 10.40 -0.53 4.07
N PHE A 180 10.00 0.28 5.06
CA PHE A 180 10.64 1.56 5.33
C PHE A 180 11.85 1.45 6.24
N LEU A 181 11.79 0.66 7.31
CA LEU A 181 12.91 0.49 8.25
C LEU A 181 14.08 -0.27 7.63
N VAL A 182 13.83 -1.16 6.67
CA VAL A 182 14.86 -1.97 6.00
C VAL A 182 15.07 -1.50 4.57
N GLY A 183 13.99 -1.38 3.79
CA GLY A 183 14.08 -1.08 2.36
C GLY A 183 14.60 0.32 2.05
N VAL A 184 14.22 1.35 2.82
CA VAL A 184 14.73 2.70 2.58
C VAL A 184 16.21 2.84 2.94
N PRO A 185 16.71 2.34 4.09
CA PRO A 185 18.15 2.30 4.33
C PRO A 185 18.93 1.49 3.29
N ALA A 186 18.40 0.34 2.84
CA ALA A 186 19.01 -0.46 1.79
C ALA A 186 19.08 0.30 0.45
N ALA A 187 17.99 0.95 0.04
CA ALA A 187 17.96 1.79 -1.16
C ALA A 187 18.92 2.98 -1.05
N ARG A 188 18.97 3.63 0.12
CA ARG A 188 19.92 4.72 0.39
C ARG A 188 21.37 4.24 0.32
N TYR A 189 21.66 3.06 0.86
CA TYR A 189 22.97 2.44 0.77
C TYR A 189 23.35 2.18 -0.69
N ALA A 190 22.44 1.59 -1.47
CA ALA A 190 22.66 1.31 -2.89
C ALA A 190 22.95 2.58 -3.70
N ILE A 191 22.15 3.64 -3.52
CA ILE A 191 22.34 4.94 -4.21
C ILE A 191 23.67 5.58 -3.82
N ARG A 192 24.07 5.50 -2.54
CA ARG A 192 25.35 6.07 -2.06
C ARG A 192 26.57 5.38 -2.62
N HIS A 193 26.49 4.08 -2.89
CA HIS A 193 27.58 3.26 -3.41
C HIS A 193 27.53 3.08 -4.93
N GLY A 194 26.58 3.74 -5.62
CA GLY A 194 26.43 3.63 -7.07
C GLY A 194 26.01 2.23 -7.54
N LEU A 195 25.31 1.47 -6.70
CA LEU A 195 24.78 0.14 -7.02
C LEU A 195 23.44 0.19 -7.78
N ASN A 196 22.95 1.40 -8.09
CA ASN A 196 21.70 1.63 -8.80
C ASN A 196 21.93 1.76 -10.32
N GLU A 197 21.18 0.98 -11.10
CA GLU A 197 21.16 1.07 -12.58
C GLU A 197 20.77 2.47 -13.07
N ASN A 198 19.83 3.12 -12.38
CA ASN A 198 19.40 4.48 -12.73
C ASN A 198 20.36 5.52 -12.14
N THR A 199 21.38 5.92 -12.90
CA THR A 199 22.39 6.92 -12.49
C THR A 199 21.84 8.33 -12.26
N ALA A 200 20.60 8.62 -12.70
CA ALA A 200 19.94 9.89 -12.42
C ALA A 200 19.35 9.93 -10.99
N ALA A 201 19.11 8.77 -10.36
CA ALA A 201 18.68 8.68 -8.98
C ALA A 201 19.84 9.06 -8.04
N ARG A 202 19.90 10.34 -7.68
CA ARG A 202 20.86 10.90 -6.72
C ARG A 202 20.13 11.44 -5.50
N LEU A 203 20.79 11.40 -4.34
CA LEU A 203 20.28 12.02 -3.11
C LEU A 203 20.42 13.54 -3.17
N THR A 204 19.64 14.19 -4.03
CA THR A 204 19.57 15.65 -4.13
C THR A 204 18.88 16.24 -2.89
N ARG A 205 19.06 17.55 -2.67
CA ARG A 205 18.40 18.28 -1.59
C ARG A 205 16.87 18.14 -1.65
N GLU A 206 16.29 18.32 -2.84
CA GLU A 206 14.85 18.16 -3.05
C GLU A 206 14.35 16.75 -2.73
N PHE A 207 15.12 15.72 -3.09
CA PHE A 207 14.79 14.32 -2.79
C PHE A 207 14.75 14.06 -1.28
N VAL A 208 15.73 14.62 -0.56
CA VAL A 208 15.85 14.52 0.89
C VAL A 208 14.73 15.29 1.61
N LEU A 209 14.41 16.50 1.14
CA LEU A 209 13.31 17.32 1.68
C LEU A 209 11.92 16.76 1.33
N GLY A 210 11.80 16.07 0.20
CA GLY A 210 10.53 15.60 -0.34
C GLY A 210 9.70 16.71 -1.02
N THR A 211 10.32 17.83 -1.38
CA THR A 211 9.67 18.98 -2.05
C THR A 211 10.60 19.59 -3.08
N HIS A 212 10.04 20.02 -4.22
CA HIS A 212 10.79 20.76 -5.24
C HIS A 212 10.88 22.25 -4.91
N ASP A 213 12.03 22.84 -5.21
CA ASP A 213 12.20 24.30 -5.20
C ASP A 213 11.31 24.92 -6.29
N VAL A 214 10.89 26.17 -6.09
CA VAL A 214 9.88 26.83 -6.96
C VAL A 214 10.36 26.93 -8.41
N GLU A 215 11.66 27.15 -8.60
CA GLU A 215 12.28 27.40 -9.90
C GLU A 215 12.53 26.13 -10.73
N THR A 216 12.62 24.97 -10.07
CA THR A 216 13.03 23.68 -10.64
C THR A 216 11.89 22.67 -10.73
N ARG A 217 10.65 23.09 -10.46
CA ARG A 217 9.50 22.18 -10.41
C ARG A 217 9.30 21.46 -11.75
N PRO A 218 9.27 20.12 -11.77
CA PRO A 218 8.93 19.40 -12.99
C PRO A 218 7.45 19.59 -13.34
N SER A 219 7.12 19.47 -14.63
CA SER A 219 5.72 19.39 -15.07
C SER A 219 5.10 18.08 -14.56
N SER A 220 3.88 18.15 -14.01
CA SER A 220 3.18 16.99 -13.44
C SER A 220 2.50 16.08 -14.48
N GLY A 221 2.65 16.39 -15.77
CA GLY A 221 2.07 15.60 -16.86
C GLY A 221 1.53 16.47 -17.99
N SER A 222 0.94 15.83 -18.99
CA SER A 222 0.27 16.49 -20.12
C SER A 222 -1.23 16.28 -20.02
N GLN A 223 -2.02 17.32 -20.36
CA GLN A 223 -3.46 17.21 -20.42
C GLN A 223 -3.87 16.27 -21.56
N VAL A 224 -4.75 15.31 -21.28
CA VAL A 224 -5.27 14.33 -22.25
C VAL A 224 -6.63 14.74 -22.80
N THR A 225 -7.38 15.54 -22.05
CA THR A 225 -8.66 16.10 -22.46
C THR A 225 -8.59 17.61 -22.51
N HIS A 226 -9.45 18.21 -23.33
CA HIS A 226 -9.64 19.66 -23.33
C HIS A 226 -10.54 20.06 -22.16
N SER A 227 -10.19 21.13 -21.44
CA SER A 227 -10.90 21.60 -20.23
C SER A 227 -12.37 21.96 -20.48
N ALA A 228 -12.73 22.36 -21.71
CA ALA A 228 -14.11 22.61 -22.10
C ALA A 228 -15.00 21.34 -22.16
N ASN A 229 -14.39 20.14 -22.19
CA ASN A 229 -15.12 18.87 -22.12
C ASN A 229 -15.07 18.33 -20.69
N VAL A 230 -13.89 17.90 -20.25
CA VAL A 230 -13.67 17.36 -18.91
C VAL A 230 -12.21 17.57 -18.53
N ASP A 231 -11.96 17.80 -17.24
CA ASP A 231 -10.61 17.84 -16.70
C ASP A 231 -9.92 16.48 -16.81
N SER A 232 -8.61 16.47 -17.08
CA SER A 232 -7.86 15.22 -17.28
C SER A 232 -7.87 14.32 -16.04
N LEU A 233 -7.80 14.86 -14.82
CA LEU A 233 -7.86 14.05 -13.60
C LEU A 233 -9.23 13.37 -13.48
N VAL A 234 -10.30 14.11 -13.73
CA VAL A 234 -11.68 13.58 -13.72
C VAL A 234 -11.85 12.49 -14.77
N PHE A 235 -11.26 12.65 -15.95
CA PHE A 235 -11.27 11.63 -16.99
C PHE A 235 -10.61 10.33 -16.54
N HIS A 236 -9.42 10.38 -15.93
CA HIS A 236 -8.74 9.19 -15.41
C HIS A 236 -9.50 8.54 -14.25
N ILE A 237 -10.07 9.33 -13.33
CA ILE A 237 -10.92 8.82 -12.24
C ILE A 237 -12.16 8.13 -12.81
N SER A 238 -12.72 8.64 -13.91
CA SER A 238 -13.88 8.03 -14.57
C SER A 238 -13.56 6.67 -15.17
N ILE A 239 -12.39 6.51 -15.81
CA ILE A 239 -11.93 5.20 -16.30
C ILE A 239 -11.77 4.21 -15.15
N LEU A 240 -11.13 4.62 -14.04
CA LEU A 240 -11.01 3.80 -12.83
C LEU A 240 -12.38 3.43 -12.26
N GLY A 241 -13.33 4.37 -12.21
CA GLY A 241 -14.69 4.15 -11.74
C GLY A 241 -15.43 3.11 -12.58
N VAL A 242 -15.32 3.18 -13.91
CA VAL A 242 -15.91 2.18 -14.82
C VAL A 242 -15.29 0.80 -14.58
N ALA A 243 -13.96 0.70 -14.50
CA ALA A 243 -13.28 -0.57 -14.23
C ALA A 243 -13.72 -1.17 -12.88
N TYR A 244 -13.88 -0.33 -11.86
CA TYR A 244 -14.34 -0.74 -10.53
C TYR A 244 -15.79 -1.26 -10.57
N LEU A 245 -16.69 -0.54 -11.24
CA LEU A 245 -18.09 -0.95 -11.41
C LEU A 245 -18.22 -2.27 -12.15
N LEU A 246 -17.46 -2.45 -13.24
CA LEU A 246 -17.42 -3.70 -14.00
C LEU A 246 -16.93 -4.86 -13.12
N THR A 247 -15.87 -4.63 -12.34
CA THR A 247 -15.34 -5.63 -11.41
C THR A 247 -16.38 -6.02 -10.36
N HIS A 248 -17.08 -5.05 -9.77
CA HIS A 248 -18.12 -5.32 -8.78
C HIS A 248 -19.29 -6.15 -9.36
N HIS A 249 -19.79 -5.79 -10.54
CA HIS A 249 -20.85 -6.57 -11.20
C HIS A 249 -20.39 -7.97 -11.60
N TYR A 250 -19.14 -8.10 -12.05
CA TYR A 250 -18.54 -9.40 -12.32
C TYR A 250 -18.50 -10.27 -11.05
N LEU A 251 -18.12 -9.71 -9.90
CA LEU A 251 -18.11 -10.45 -8.64
C LEU A 251 -19.52 -10.91 -8.22
N LEU A 252 -20.53 -10.03 -8.34
CA LEU A 252 -21.93 -10.40 -8.06
C LEU A 252 -22.42 -11.52 -8.99
N LEU A 253 -22.08 -11.45 -10.28
CA LEU A 253 -22.40 -12.50 -11.24
C LEU A 253 -21.75 -13.82 -10.84
N MET A 254 -20.46 -13.81 -10.51
CA MET A 254 -19.74 -15.02 -10.12
C MET A 254 -20.30 -15.64 -8.84
N GLN A 255 -20.69 -14.82 -7.86
CA GLN A 255 -21.33 -15.31 -6.63
C GLN A 255 -22.64 -16.05 -6.93
N SER A 256 -23.47 -15.53 -7.85
CA SER A 256 -24.72 -16.18 -8.25
C SER A 256 -24.55 -17.51 -8.99
N VAL A 257 -23.34 -17.83 -9.46
CA VAL A 257 -23.02 -19.09 -10.14
C VAL A 257 -22.47 -20.13 -9.15
N THR A 258 -21.98 -19.69 -8.00
CA THR A 258 -21.41 -20.55 -6.95
C THR A 258 -22.40 -20.89 -5.82
N GLU A 259 -23.54 -20.20 -5.75
CA GLU A 259 -24.72 -20.58 -4.95
C GLU A 259 -25.61 -21.59 -5.68
#